data_AF-W2RT79-F1
#
_entry.id   AF-W2RT79-F1
#
_cell.length_a   1.000
_cell.length_b   1.000
_cell.length_c   1.000
_cell.angle_alpha   90.00
_cell.angle_beta   90.00
_cell.angle_gamma   90.00
#
_symmetry.space_group_name_H-M   'P 1'
#
loop_
_entity.id
_entity.type
_entity.pdbx_description
1 polymer ?
#
loop_
_entity_poly.entity_id
_entity_poly.type
_entity_poly.pdbx_seq_one_letter_code
_entity_poly.pdbx_strand_id
1 'polypeptide(L)'
;MPESVHELDPDRAFRESLFDALGDDEGANFWEGVYGQPIHNIPNQYVDAETGELETMNDEEYAQYVRRKMWEKSREGIEAAREERRQAKARDKAQREEDRKNADHQNPTAEGPYNNVLFDFEIEASLRRGQWRKDQKKWRELWRDYLQHWDDLQAMAKNHKPEVTQENIFLRNKIAWPVESGKRTDVTPEEIERFINMASGAAAPDAETKANTLAAAVKSERVRWHPDKIQQRYGFMEIDETTMRGVTATFQVLDKMWNDLRSLHR
;
A
#
# COMPACT_ATOMS: atom_id res chain seq x y z
N MET A 1 19.51 -60.73 15.17
CA MET A 1 20.73 -59.91 15.36
C MET A 1 21.84 -60.57 14.56
N PRO A 2 22.57 -59.83 13.71
CA PRO A 2 22.14 -59.17 12.47
C PRO A 2 22.69 -59.92 11.23
N GLU A 3 21.92 -59.97 10.15
CA GLU A 3 22.43 -60.38 8.83
C GLU A 3 23.36 -59.29 8.30
N SER A 4 24.62 -59.67 8.07
CA SER A 4 25.67 -58.82 7.54
C SER A 4 25.33 -58.37 6.12
N VAL A 5 24.94 -57.10 5.98
CA VAL A 5 24.94 -56.40 4.71
C VAL A 5 26.42 -56.28 4.31
N HIS A 6 26.83 -57.03 3.29
CA HIS A 6 28.14 -56.83 2.68
C HIS A 6 28.16 -55.41 2.10
N GLU A 7 28.76 -54.45 2.80
CA GLU A 7 29.29 -53.24 2.17
C GLU A 7 30.33 -53.71 1.15
N LEU A 8 29.91 -53.81 -0.11
CA LEU A 8 30.85 -54.04 -1.21
C LEU A 8 31.83 -52.86 -1.20
N ASP A 9 33.12 -53.19 -1.19
CA ASP A 9 34.20 -52.23 -1.37
C ASP A 9 33.83 -51.26 -2.52
N PRO A 10 33.81 -49.93 -2.29
CA PRO A 10 33.40 -48.96 -3.30
C PRO A 10 34.13 -49.13 -4.64
N ASP A 11 35.37 -49.59 -4.59
CA ASP A 11 36.18 -49.84 -5.78
C ASP A 11 35.71 -51.09 -6.54
N ARG A 12 35.23 -52.11 -5.82
CA ARG A 12 34.61 -53.31 -6.39
C ARG A 12 33.25 -53.01 -6.99
N ALA A 13 32.41 -52.25 -6.30
CA ALA A 13 31.09 -51.85 -6.80
C ALA A 13 31.21 -50.98 -8.07
N PHE A 14 32.19 -50.07 -8.10
CA PHE A 14 32.51 -49.27 -9.28
C PHE A 14 32.98 -50.15 -10.45
N ARG A 15 33.88 -51.10 -10.19
CA ARG A 15 34.37 -52.04 -11.21
C ARG A 15 33.23 -52.88 -11.79
N GLU A 16 32.41 -53.50 -10.94
CA GLU A 16 31.28 -54.32 -11.37
C GLU A 16 30.27 -53.49 -12.19
N SER A 17 29.95 -52.27 -11.76
CA SER A 17 29.05 -51.37 -12.50
C SER A 17 29.63 -50.88 -13.84
N LEU A 18 30.95 -50.70 -13.93
CA LEU A 18 31.65 -50.28 -15.16
C LEU A 18 31.61 -51.38 -16.21
N PHE A 19 31.91 -52.63 -15.81
CA PHE A 19 31.92 -53.77 -16.72
C PHE A 19 30.51 -54.20 -17.12
N ASP A 20 29.52 -54.07 -16.25
CA ASP A 20 28.10 -54.25 -16.57
C ASP A 20 27.66 -53.24 -17.65
N ALA A 21 28.04 -51.96 -17.51
CA ALA A 21 27.77 -50.92 -18.51
C ALA A 21 28.58 -51.03 -19.80
N LEU A 22 29.67 -51.80 -19.82
CA LEU A 22 30.41 -52.15 -21.05
C LEU A 22 29.74 -53.30 -21.82
N GLY A 23 29.00 -54.17 -21.10
CA GLY A 23 28.32 -55.34 -21.64
C GLY A 23 26.85 -55.11 -21.99
N ASP A 24 26.24 -54.01 -21.52
CA ASP A 24 24.83 -53.67 -21.74
C ASP A 24 24.65 -52.20 -22.15
N ASP A 25 23.91 -51.99 -23.24
CA ASP A 25 23.61 -50.67 -23.81
C ASP A 25 22.76 -49.81 -22.85
N GLU A 26 21.95 -50.42 -21.97
CA GLU A 26 21.18 -49.70 -20.95
C GLU A 26 22.10 -49.14 -19.85
N GLY A 27 23.09 -49.93 -19.42
CA GLY A 27 24.13 -49.50 -18.49
C GLY A 27 25.01 -48.39 -19.08
N ALA A 28 25.42 -48.50 -20.34
CA ALA A 28 26.22 -47.46 -21.03
C ALA A 28 25.52 -46.09 -21.03
N ASN A 29 24.20 -46.06 -21.26
CA ASN A 29 23.39 -44.84 -21.24
C ASN A 29 23.30 -44.21 -19.85
N PHE A 30 23.19 -45.03 -18.78
CA PHE A 30 23.20 -44.52 -17.40
C PHE A 30 24.52 -43.81 -17.09
N TRP A 31 25.64 -44.38 -17.49
CA TRP A 31 26.97 -43.78 -17.30
C TRP A 31 27.19 -42.53 -18.14
N GLU A 32 26.69 -42.49 -19.37
CA GLU A 32 26.67 -41.27 -20.19
C GLU A 32 25.85 -40.16 -19.51
N GLY A 33 24.72 -40.51 -18.89
CA GLY A 33 23.89 -39.55 -18.15
C GLY A 33 24.55 -39.00 -16.87
N VAL A 34 25.30 -39.83 -16.15
CA VAL A 34 25.95 -39.43 -14.88
C VAL A 34 27.24 -38.64 -15.12
N TYR A 35 28.00 -38.98 -16.16
CA TYR A 35 29.35 -38.44 -16.38
C TYR A 35 29.53 -37.69 -17.71
N GLY A 36 28.54 -37.71 -18.61
CA GLY A 36 28.50 -36.91 -19.84
C GLY A 36 29.34 -37.44 -21.02
N GLN A 37 29.77 -38.72 -20.97
CA GLN A 37 30.61 -39.36 -21.99
C GLN A 37 30.21 -40.83 -22.19
N PRO A 38 30.17 -41.35 -23.44
CA PRO A 38 30.03 -42.78 -23.68
C PRO A 38 31.29 -43.54 -23.22
N ILE A 39 31.12 -44.59 -22.41
CA ILE A 39 32.25 -45.37 -21.86
C ILE A 39 33.06 -46.06 -22.97
N HIS A 40 32.43 -46.39 -24.10
CA HIS A 40 33.04 -47.08 -25.23
C HIS A 40 34.18 -46.31 -25.92
N ASN A 41 34.38 -45.03 -25.59
CA ASN A 41 35.44 -44.21 -26.16
C ASN A 41 36.75 -44.21 -25.34
N ILE A 42 36.82 -44.93 -24.22
CA ILE A 42 38.05 -45.04 -23.43
C ILE A 42 38.82 -46.29 -23.90
N PRO A 43 40.03 -46.14 -24.49
CA PRO A 43 40.77 -47.29 -24.99
C PRO A 43 41.26 -48.17 -23.83
N ASN A 44 41.03 -49.48 -23.93
CA ASN A 44 41.53 -50.50 -22.99
C ASN A 44 42.96 -50.98 -23.32
N GLN A 45 43.67 -50.19 -24.10
CA GLN A 45 45.01 -50.48 -24.59
C GLN A 45 45.88 -49.25 -24.35
N TYR A 46 47.04 -49.47 -23.75
CA TYR A 46 48.05 -48.43 -23.61
C TYR A 46 49.38 -48.93 -24.19
N VAL A 47 50.19 -47.98 -24.65
CA VAL A 47 51.53 -48.28 -25.13
C VAL A 47 52.47 -48.14 -23.94
N ASP A 48 53.13 -49.23 -23.56
CA ASP A 48 54.15 -49.20 -22.53
C ASP A 48 55.32 -48.33 -23.03
N ALA A 49 55.70 -47.33 -22.24
CA ALA A 49 56.72 -46.37 -22.59
C ALA A 49 58.15 -46.97 -22.58
N GLU A 50 58.34 -48.13 -21.95
CA GLU A 50 59.66 -48.76 -21.78
C GLU A 50 59.93 -49.87 -22.82
N THR A 51 58.89 -50.59 -23.26
CA THR A 51 58.97 -51.71 -24.20
C THR A 51 58.36 -51.44 -25.58
N GLY A 52 57.45 -50.47 -25.70
CA GLY A 52 56.82 -50.07 -26.96
C GLY A 52 55.80 -51.08 -27.51
N GLU A 53 55.41 -52.09 -26.72
CA GLU A 53 54.37 -53.05 -27.07
C GLU A 53 52.99 -52.62 -26.56
N LEU A 54 51.95 -53.10 -27.25
CA LEU A 54 50.55 -52.78 -26.99
C LEU A 54 50.00 -53.76 -25.94
N GLU A 55 49.98 -53.35 -24.68
CA GLU A 55 49.48 -54.17 -23.58
C GLU A 55 48.01 -53.86 -23.27
N THR A 56 47.23 -54.91 -22.99
CA THR A 56 45.85 -54.79 -22.48
C THR A 56 45.88 -54.67 -20.97
N MET A 57 45.28 -53.60 -20.42
CA MET A 57 45.18 -53.41 -18.97
C MET A 57 44.38 -54.54 -18.33
N ASN A 58 44.76 -54.96 -17.12
CA ASN A 58 43.91 -55.83 -16.32
C ASN A 58 42.65 -55.05 -15.87
N ASP A 59 41.56 -55.75 -15.60
CA ASP A 59 40.24 -55.17 -15.32
C ASP A 59 40.27 -54.16 -14.17
N GLU A 60 41.14 -54.35 -13.19
CA GLU A 60 41.32 -53.47 -12.04
C GLU A 60 42.06 -52.17 -12.39
N GLU A 61 43.08 -52.25 -13.24
CA GLU A 61 43.87 -51.10 -13.70
C GLU A 61 43.05 -50.22 -14.65
N TYR A 62 42.27 -50.87 -15.53
CA TYR A 62 41.36 -50.18 -16.43
C TYR A 62 40.29 -49.39 -15.67
N ALA A 63 39.71 -49.97 -14.61
CA ALA A 63 38.72 -49.28 -13.77
C ALA A 63 39.31 -48.02 -13.10
N GLN A 64 40.53 -48.10 -12.56
CA GLN A 64 41.19 -46.95 -11.94
C GLN A 64 41.54 -45.85 -12.97
N TYR A 65 41.96 -46.25 -14.16
CA TYR A 65 42.26 -45.34 -15.27
C TYR A 65 41.01 -44.57 -15.73
N VAL A 66 39.90 -45.28 -15.95
CA VAL A 66 38.60 -44.69 -16.31
C VAL A 66 38.15 -43.69 -15.24
N ARG A 67 38.24 -44.04 -13.95
CA ARG A 67 37.88 -43.15 -12.83
C ARG A 67 38.67 -41.84 -12.84
N ARG A 68 39.99 -41.91 -13.09
CA ARG A 68 40.86 -40.73 -13.16
C ARG A 68 40.50 -39.83 -14.34
N LYS A 69 40.30 -40.43 -15.52
CA LYS A 69 39.92 -39.71 -16.74
C LYS A 69 38.56 -39.01 -16.63
N MET A 70 37.60 -39.66 -15.98
CA MET A 70 36.29 -39.07 -15.72
C MET A 70 36.37 -37.89 -14.73
N TRP A 71 37.23 -37.99 -13.71
CA TRP A 71 37.44 -36.91 -12.74
C TRP A 71 38.11 -35.67 -13.38
N GLU A 72 39.10 -35.87 -14.24
CA GLU A 72 39.78 -34.79 -14.98
C GLU A 72 38.79 -33.99 -15.83
N LYS A 73 37.96 -34.69 -16.63
CA LYS A 73 37.04 -34.06 -17.58
C LYS A 73 35.82 -33.41 -16.91
N SER A 74 35.31 -34.00 -15.82
CA SER A 74 34.24 -33.39 -15.02
C SER A 74 34.70 -32.09 -14.34
N ARG A 75 35.95 -32.03 -13.88
CA ARG A 75 36.51 -30.81 -13.27
C ARG A 75 36.70 -29.69 -14.29
N GLU A 76 37.16 -30.02 -15.50
CA GLU A 76 37.25 -29.07 -16.62
C GLU A 76 35.87 -28.52 -17.02
N GLY A 77 34.84 -29.37 -17.07
CA GLY A 77 33.47 -28.94 -17.38
C GLY A 77 32.86 -28.03 -16.31
N ILE A 78 33.08 -28.34 -15.03
CA ILE A 78 32.61 -27.51 -13.89
C ILE A 78 33.35 -26.17 -13.85
N GLU A 79 34.66 -26.17 -14.13
CA GLU A 79 35.48 -24.96 -14.16
C GLU A 79 35.09 -24.06 -15.34
N ALA A 80 34.86 -24.63 -16.53
CA ALA A 80 34.35 -23.92 -17.69
C ALA A 80 32.96 -23.29 -17.45
N ALA A 81 32.02 -24.05 -16.88
CA ALA A 81 30.68 -23.52 -16.55
C ALA A 81 30.73 -22.42 -15.47
N ARG A 82 31.68 -22.52 -14.52
CA ARG A 82 31.89 -21.50 -13.49
C ARG A 82 32.55 -20.24 -14.04
N GLU A 83 33.44 -20.37 -15.02
CA GLU A 83 34.06 -19.25 -15.74
C GLU A 83 33.02 -18.53 -16.61
N GLU A 84 32.20 -19.27 -17.36
CA GLU A 84 31.12 -18.70 -18.18
C GLU A 84 30.10 -17.93 -17.33
N ARG A 85 29.70 -18.48 -16.18
CA ARG A 85 28.80 -17.79 -15.24
C ARG A 85 29.43 -16.53 -14.63
N ARG A 86 30.76 -16.51 -14.44
CA ARG A 86 31.50 -15.31 -14.00
C ARG A 86 31.51 -14.25 -15.09
N GLN A 87 31.77 -14.64 -16.35
CA GLN A 87 31.75 -13.72 -17.49
C GLN A 87 30.36 -13.15 -17.75
N ALA A 88 29.31 -13.95 -17.68
CA ALA A 88 27.93 -13.49 -17.82
C ALA A 88 27.55 -12.45 -16.75
N LYS A 89 27.91 -12.69 -15.48
CA LYS A 89 27.70 -11.72 -14.39
C LYS A 89 28.52 -10.45 -14.56
N ALA A 90 29.75 -10.56 -15.07
CA ALA A 90 30.59 -9.40 -15.34
C ALA A 90 29.99 -8.53 -16.46
N ARG A 91 29.45 -9.14 -17.53
CA ARG A 91 28.77 -8.45 -18.62
C ARG A 91 27.48 -7.77 -18.17
N ASP A 92 26.62 -8.46 -17.40
CA ASP A 92 25.39 -7.85 -16.83
C ASP A 92 25.73 -6.69 -15.90
N LYS A 93 26.76 -6.82 -15.06
CA LYS A 93 27.21 -5.73 -14.19
C LYS A 93 27.77 -4.55 -14.99
N ALA A 94 28.57 -4.80 -16.03
CA ALA A 94 29.10 -3.76 -16.90
C ALA A 94 27.98 -3.03 -17.65
N GLN A 95 27.01 -3.77 -18.19
CA GLN A 95 25.84 -3.19 -18.86
C GLN A 95 25.03 -2.31 -17.92
N ARG A 96 24.75 -2.75 -16.69
CA ARG A 96 24.02 -1.93 -15.70
C ARG A 96 24.79 -0.69 -15.28
N GLU A 97 26.12 -0.76 -15.21
CA GLU A 97 26.96 0.38 -14.89
C GLU A 97 27.02 1.38 -16.06
N GLU A 98 27.06 0.89 -17.29
CA GLU A 98 26.95 1.69 -18.51
C GLU A 98 25.56 2.33 -18.65
N ASP A 99 24.48 1.60 -18.36
CA ASP A 99 23.11 2.12 -18.34
C ASP A 99 22.94 3.19 -17.25
N ARG A 100 23.55 3.01 -16.05
CA ARG A 100 23.56 4.06 -15.01
C ARG A 100 24.38 5.28 -15.45
N LYS A 101 25.54 5.09 -16.07
CA LYS A 101 26.36 6.20 -16.58
C LYS A 101 25.67 6.92 -17.73
N ASN A 102 24.97 6.20 -18.61
CA ASN A 102 24.17 6.80 -19.68
C ASN A 102 22.93 7.53 -19.13
N ALA A 103 22.30 7.03 -18.07
CA ALA A 103 21.23 7.74 -17.37
C ALA A 103 21.74 9.05 -16.72
N ASP A 104 22.93 9.02 -16.11
CA ASP A 104 23.59 10.22 -15.55
C ASP A 104 24.11 11.17 -16.65
N HIS A 105 24.61 10.64 -17.79
CA HIS A 105 25.16 11.44 -18.90
C HIS A 105 24.09 11.97 -19.86
N GLN A 106 22.91 11.35 -19.93
CA GLN A 106 21.72 11.96 -20.53
C GLN A 106 21.12 13.03 -19.62
N ASN A 107 21.68 13.23 -18.42
CA ASN A 107 21.19 14.23 -17.50
C ASN A 107 22.26 15.03 -16.72
N PRO A 108 23.18 15.76 -17.40
CA PRO A 108 24.00 16.76 -16.72
C PRO A 108 23.22 18.07 -16.47
N THR A 109 22.02 18.23 -17.06
CA THR A 109 21.24 19.49 -17.09
C THR A 109 19.72 19.32 -17.37
N ALA A 110 18.98 18.38 -16.77
CA ALA A 110 17.50 18.41 -16.86
C ALA A 110 16.87 19.34 -15.82
N GLU A 111 17.29 20.59 -15.84
CA GLU A 111 16.36 21.71 -15.73
C GLU A 111 15.62 21.81 -17.08
N GLY A 112 14.72 20.86 -17.34
CA GLY A 112 13.88 20.84 -18.54
C GLY A 112 12.45 21.26 -18.17
N PRO A 113 11.80 22.19 -18.92
CA PRO A 113 10.48 22.73 -18.58
C PRO A 113 9.35 21.70 -18.55
N TYR A 114 9.56 20.48 -19.05
CA TYR A 114 8.54 19.43 -19.11
C TYR A 114 8.51 18.49 -17.88
N ASN A 115 9.59 18.35 -17.12
CA ASN A 115 9.62 17.53 -15.89
C ASN A 115 9.25 18.32 -14.63
N ASN A 116 9.49 19.64 -14.62
CA ASN A 116 9.00 20.50 -13.54
C ASN A 116 7.47 20.51 -13.49
N VAL A 117 6.77 20.54 -14.63
CA VAL A 117 5.30 20.62 -14.63
C VAL A 117 4.63 19.37 -14.04
N LEU A 118 5.13 18.17 -14.36
CA LEU A 118 4.59 16.92 -13.80
C LEU A 118 4.93 16.77 -12.31
N PHE A 119 6.17 17.07 -11.93
CA PHE A 119 6.60 17.04 -10.52
C PHE A 119 5.89 18.12 -9.68
N ASP A 120 5.80 19.36 -10.17
CA ASP A 120 5.07 20.46 -9.55
C ASP A 120 3.58 20.14 -9.46
N PHE A 121 2.99 19.53 -10.49
CA PHE A 121 1.58 19.10 -10.47
C PHE A 121 1.34 17.99 -9.43
N GLU A 122 2.25 17.02 -9.30
CA GLU A 122 2.15 15.95 -8.30
C GLU A 122 2.38 16.47 -6.87
N ILE A 123 3.35 17.37 -6.68
CA ILE A 123 3.61 18.08 -5.43
C ILE A 123 2.40 18.95 -5.06
N GLU A 124 1.87 19.73 -6.00
CA GLU A 124 0.68 20.57 -5.82
C GLU A 124 -0.55 19.71 -5.52
N ALA A 125 -0.76 18.60 -6.23
CA ALA A 125 -1.82 17.66 -5.94
C ALA A 125 -1.67 17.03 -4.54
N SER A 126 -0.44 16.74 -4.10
CA SER A 126 -0.17 16.24 -2.75
C SER A 126 -0.45 17.30 -1.68
N LEU A 127 -0.09 18.56 -1.93
CA LEU A 127 -0.34 19.70 -1.04
C LEU A 127 -1.84 20.00 -0.95
N ARG A 128 -2.56 20.00 -2.08
CA ARG A 128 -4.02 20.14 -2.13
C ARG A 128 -4.72 19.01 -1.36
N ARG A 129 -4.28 17.76 -1.50
CA ARG A 129 -4.79 16.62 -0.71
C ARG A 129 -4.46 16.75 0.79
N GLY A 130 -3.34 17.37 1.14
CA GLY A 130 -2.96 17.64 2.53
C GLY A 130 -3.79 18.75 3.16
N GLN A 131 -4.01 19.85 2.43
CA GLN A 131 -4.86 20.97 2.83
C GLN A 131 -6.31 20.54 2.96
N TRP A 132 -6.83 19.78 1.97
CA TRP A 132 -8.18 19.23 2.03
C TRP A 132 -8.41 18.38 3.29
N ARG A 133 -7.45 17.54 3.69
CA ARG A 133 -7.53 16.78 4.95
C ARG A 133 -7.54 17.66 6.19
N LYS A 134 -6.74 18.74 6.22
CA LYS A 134 -6.72 19.70 7.32
C LYS A 134 -8.05 20.46 7.41
N ASP A 135 -8.58 20.89 6.28
CA ASP A 135 -9.85 21.59 6.20
C ASP A 135 -11.00 20.68 6.63
N GLN A 136 -11.05 19.44 6.13
CA GLN A 136 -12.06 18.45 6.54
C GLN A 136 -11.99 18.18 8.06
N LYS A 137 -10.78 18.10 8.64
CA LYS A 137 -10.62 17.97 10.08
C LYS A 137 -11.13 19.21 10.82
N LYS A 138 -10.77 20.42 10.37
CA LYS A 138 -11.27 21.68 10.93
C LYS A 138 -12.79 21.75 10.89
N TRP A 139 -13.41 21.47 9.75
CA TRP A 139 -14.88 21.47 9.60
C TRP A 139 -15.56 20.44 10.49
N ARG A 140 -14.96 19.27 10.66
CA ARG A 140 -15.48 18.24 11.58
C ARG A 140 -15.39 18.66 13.04
N GLU A 141 -14.29 19.29 13.44
CA GLU A 141 -14.12 19.84 14.79
C GLU A 141 -15.13 20.97 15.04
N LEU A 142 -15.26 21.92 14.11
CA LEU A 142 -16.26 22.99 14.19
C LEU A 142 -17.69 22.45 14.29
N TRP A 143 -18.04 21.42 13.51
CA TRP A 143 -19.36 20.78 13.59
C TRP A 143 -19.61 20.13 14.94
N ARG A 144 -18.63 19.39 15.47
CA ARG A 144 -18.73 18.77 16.79
C ARG A 144 -18.89 19.82 17.87
N ASP A 145 -18.07 20.86 17.83
CA ASP A 145 -18.09 21.91 18.84
C ASP A 145 -19.43 22.67 18.78
N TYR A 146 -19.95 22.93 17.58
CA TYR A 146 -21.31 23.47 17.39
C TYR A 146 -22.38 22.59 18.04
N LEU A 147 -22.37 21.27 17.79
CA LEU A 147 -23.32 20.34 18.40
C LEU A 147 -23.18 20.30 19.93
N GLN A 148 -21.95 20.32 20.45
CA GLN A 148 -21.70 20.34 21.89
C GLN A 148 -22.29 21.59 22.56
N HIS A 149 -22.14 22.77 21.96
CA HIS A 149 -22.75 23.99 22.49
C HIS A 149 -24.28 23.90 22.53
N TRP A 150 -24.90 23.24 21.54
CA TRP A 150 -26.33 22.97 21.54
C TRP A 150 -26.75 21.97 22.61
N ASP A 151 -25.96 20.93 22.85
CA ASP A 151 -26.22 19.94 23.90
C ASP A 151 -26.09 20.58 25.29
N ASP A 152 -25.09 21.43 25.50
CA ASP A 152 -24.90 22.21 26.74
C ASP A 152 -26.09 23.15 26.98
N LEU A 153 -26.56 23.85 25.93
CA LEU A 153 -27.74 24.72 25.99
C LEU A 153 -29.00 23.91 26.34
N GLN A 154 -29.17 22.72 25.76
CA GLN A 154 -30.27 21.82 26.11
C GLN A 154 -30.19 21.29 27.54
N ALA A 155 -28.99 20.97 28.02
CA ALA A 155 -28.78 20.55 29.40
C ALA A 155 -29.12 21.67 30.38
N MET A 156 -28.75 22.91 30.08
CA MET A 156 -29.17 24.09 30.86
C MET A 156 -30.69 24.24 30.89
N ALA A 157 -31.37 24.09 29.75
CA ALA A 157 -32.83 24.16 29.69
C ALA A 157 -33.54 23.05 30.48
N LYS A 158 -32.99 21.83 30.50
CA LYS A 158 -33.56 20.69 31.26
C LYS A 158 -33.31 20.82 32.76
N ASN A 159 -32.15 21.33 33.16
CA ASN A 159 -31.77 21.47 34.57
C ASN A 159 -32.29 22.77 35.20
N HIS A 160 -32.91 23.65 34.41
CA HIS A 160 -33.50 24.90 34.88
C HIS A 160 -34.63 24.63 35.88
N LYS A 161 -34.41 24.98 37.15
CA LYS A 161 -35.44 25.00 38.18
C LYS A 161 -36.07 26.39 38.23
N PRO A 162 -37.41 26.53 38.14
CA PRO A 162 -38.08 27.83 38.06
C PRO A 162 -37.94 28.71 39.31
N GLU A 163 -37.40 28.18 40.42
CA GLU A 163 -37.25 28.91 41.70
C GLU A 163 -35.95 29.73 41.82
N VAL A 164 -34.93 29.48 40.99
CA VAL A 164 -33.67 30.22 41.05
C VAL A 164 -33.64 31.20 39.90
N THR A 165 -34.03 32.44 40.15
CA THR A 165 -33.80 33.57 39.25
C THR A 165 -32.31 33.79 39.10
N GLN A 166 -31.69 33.04 38.19
CA GLN A 166 -30.32 33.29 37.78
C GLN A 166 -30.28 34.54 36.91
N GLU A 167 -29.41 35.47 37.30
CA GLU A 167 -29.17 36.77 36.70
C GLU A 167 -29.05 36.68 35.16
N ASN A 168 -29.88 37.47 34.44
CA ASN A 168 -29.78 37.87 33.04
C ASN A 168 -28.93 36.97 32.12
N ILE A 169 -29.31 35.71 31.96
CA ILE A 169 -28.68 34.82 30.99
C ILE A 169 -29.24 35.15 29.61
N PHE A 170 -28.55 36.01 28.85
CA PHE A 170 -28.92 36.33 27.47
C PHE A 170 -28.67 35.15 26.53
N LEU A 171 -29.69 34.73 25.78
CA LEU A 171 -29.58 33.65 24.79
C LEU A 171 -28.48 33.94 23.75
N ARG A 172 -28.31 35.21 23.36
CA ARG A 172 -27.33 35.66 22.36
C ARG A 172 -25.88 35.26 22.68
N ASN A 173 -25.55 35.10 23.96
CA ASN A 173 -24.20 34.77 24.42
C ASN A 173 -23.95 33.26 24.50
N LYS A 174 -25.01 32.45 24.40
CA LYS A 174 -24.95 30.99 24.59
C LYS A 174 -25.35 30.21 23.34
N ILE A 175 -26.12 30.81 22.45
CA ILE A 175 -26.50 30.19 21.18
C ILE A 175 -25.30 30.12 20.24
N ALA A 176 -25.01 28.93 19.73
CA ALA A 176 -24.01 28.73 18.69
C ALA A 176 -24.66 28.95 17.31
N TRP A 177 -24.13 29.90 16.54
CA TRP A 177 -24.62 30.20 15.19
C TRP A 177 -23.96 29.25 14.17
N PRO A 178 -24.68 28.80 13.12
CA PRO A 178 -24.15 27.83 12.16
C PRO A 178 -23.29 28.53 11.10
N VAL A 179 -22.23 29.19 11.54
CA VAL A 179 -21.26 29.93 10.72
C VAL A 179 -19.86 29.64 11.21
N GLU A 180 -18.83 29.88 10.37
CA GLU A 180 -17.44 29.54 10.70
C GLU A 180 -16.95 30.24 11.98
N SER A 181 -17.42 31.46 12.25
CA SER A 181 -17.06 32.22 13.44
C SER A 181 -17.86 31.87 14.70
N GLY A 182 -18.98 31.15 14.55
CA GLY A 182 -19.96 30.90 15.60
C GLY A 182 -20.70 32.13 16.12
N LYS A 183 -20.54 33.31 15.49
CA LYS A 183 -21.11 34.59 15.97
C LYS A 183 -22.30 35.05 15.13
N ARG A 184 -23.20 35.82 15.75
CA ARG A 184 -24.37 36.40 15.07
C ARG A 184 -24.01 37.39 13.95
N THR A 185 -22.89 38.10 14.07
CA THR A 185 -22.49 39.15 13.13
C THR A 185 -22.24 38.63 11.72
N ASP A 186 -21.87 37.36 11.60
CA ASP A 186 -21.45 36.74 10.35
C ASP A 186 -22.56 35.82 9.81
N VAL A 187 -23.78 35.93 10.36
CA VAL A 187 -24.94 35.17 9.92
C VAL A 187 -25.43 35.73 8.59
N THR A 188 -24.83 35.22 7.52
CA THR A 188 -25.27 35.42 6.14
C THR A 188 -25.79 34.11 5.55
N PRO A 189 -26.73 34.14 4.60
CA PRO A 189 -27.24 32.92 3.97
C PRO A 189 -26.14 32.04 3.40
N GLU A 190 -25.16 32.67 2.73
CA GLU A 190 -24.03 31.98 2.10
C GLU A 190 -23.12 31.29 3.12
N GLU A 191 -22.85 31.92 4.26
CA GLU A 191 -22.02 31.32 5.31
C GLU A 191 -22.73 30.15 6.00
N ILE A 192 -24.04 30.25 6.22
CA ILE A 192 -24.84 29.15 6.78
C ILE A 192 -24.86 27.97 5.81
N GLU A 193 -25.14 28.23 4.53
CA GLU A 193 -25.12 27.22 3.48
C GLU A 193 -23.74 26.55 3.40
N ARG A 194 -22.66 27.34 3.41
CA ARG A 194 -21.28 26.84 3.39
C ARG A 194 -20.97 26.00 4.62
N PHE A 195 -21.33 26.47 5.81
CA PHE A 195 -21.10 25.74 7.06
C PHE A 195 -21.81 24.40 7.06
N ILE A 196 -23.11 24.38 6.74
CA ILE A 196 -23.89 23.14 6.74
C ILE A 196 -23.39 22.16 5.67
N ASN A 197 -23.11 22.64 4.45
CA ASN A 197 -22.59 21.80 3.36
C ASN A 197 -21.21 21.20 3.68
N MET A 198 -20.28 22.02 4.19
CA MET A 198 -18.92 21.57 4.46
C MET A 198 -18.82 20.72 5.72
N ALA A 199 -19.54 21.12 6.78
CA ALA A 199 -19.40 20.52 8.11
C ALA A 199 -20.21 19.22 8.26
N SER A 200 -21.41 19.13 7.66
CA SER A 200 -22.23 17.91 7.67
C SER A 200 -21.62 16.80 6.80
N GLY A 201 -21.05 17.17 5.64
CA GLY A 201 -20.44 16.23 4.71
C GLY A 201 -18.99 15.83 5.03
N ALA A 202 -18.35 16.46 6.03
CA ALA A 202 -16.91 16.31 6.31
C ALA A 202 -16.50 14.89 6.77
N ALA A 203 -17.46 14.06 7.17
CA ALA A 203 -17.22 12.70 7.65
C ALA A 203 -17.63 11.60 6.64
N ALA A 204 -18.34 11.95 5.57
CA ALA A 204 -18.90 10.96 4.66
C ALA A 204 -17.90 10.56 3.54
N PRO A 205 -17.75 9.26 3.25
CA PRO A 205 -16.72 8.75 2.34
C PRO A 205 -17.05 8.98 0.85
N ASP A 206 -18.33 8.99 0.49
CA ASP A 206 -18.84 9.07 -0.89
C ASP A 206 -19.90 10.18 -1.04
N ALA A 207 -20.22 10.54 -2.30
CA ALA A 207 -21.11 11.65 -2.60
C ALA A 207 -22.58 11.38 -2.23
N GLU A 208 -23.04 10.14 -2.33
CA GLU A 208 -24.41 9.76 -2.00
C GLU A 208 -24.63 9.79 -0.49
N THR A 209 -23.71 9.21 0.29
CA THR A 209 -23.74 9.31 1.75
C THR A 209 -23.66 10.77 2.20
N LYS A 210 -22.82 11.61 1.56
CA LYS A 210 -22.75 13.06 1.84
C LYS A 210 -24.12 13.75 1.67
N ALA A 211 -24.82 13.47 0.58
CA ALA A 211 -26.12 14.06 0.30
C ALA A 211 -27.17 13.63 1.35
N ASN A 212 -27.17 12.34 1.72
CA ASN A 212 -28.06 11.80 2.75
C ASN A 212 -27.76 12.37 4.15
N THR A 213 -26.48 12.47 4.53
CA THR A 213 -26.08 13.07 5.82
C THR A 213 -26.42 14.55 5.87
N LEU A 214 -26.23 15.26 4.76
CA LEU A 214 -26.61 16.67 4.62
C LEU A 214 -28.12 16.85 4.78
N ALA A 215 -28.92 16.07 4.08
CA ALA A 215 -30.38 16.11 4.20
C ALA A 215 -30.83 15.83 5.65
N ALA A 216 -30.28 14.80 6.29
CA ALA A 216 -30.59 14.49 7.69
C ALA A 216 -30.22 15.65 8.64
N ALA A 217 -29.03 16.24 8.45
CA ALA A 217 -28.57 17.38 9.26
C ALA A 217 -29.47 18.61 9.07
N VAL A 218 -29.75 19.01 7.83
CA VAL A 218 -30.65 20.14 7.52
C VAL A 218 -32.03 19.92 8.12
N LYS A 219 -32.58 18.70 8.06
CA LYS A 219 -33.86 18.37 8.68
C LYS A 219 -33.83 18.57 10.20
N SER A 220 -32.78 18.10 10.88
CA SER A 220 -32.65 18.28 12.33
C SER A 220 -32.45 19.74 12.72
N GLU A 221 -31.63 20.48 11.98
CA GLU A 221 -31.35 21.89 12.23
C GLU A 221 -32.60 22.76 12.00
N ARG A 222 -33.40 22.48 10.97
CA ARG A 222 -34.69 23.15 10.72
C ARG A 222 -35.63 23.09 11.93
N VAL A 223 -35.75 21.90 12.55
CA VAL A 223 -36.61 21.73 13.73
C VAL A 223 -36.02 22.46 14.94
N ARG A 224 -34.69 22.45 15.08
CA ARG A 224 -33.95 23.09 16.17
C ARG A 224 -34.04 24.61 16.12
N TRP A 225 -33.92 25.20 14.93
CA TRP A 225 -33.94 26.65 14.69
C TRP A 225 -35.34 27.25 14.54
N HIS A 226 -36.41 26.45 14.64
CA HIS A 226 -37.77 26.97 14.53
C HIS A 226 -38.04 28.00 15.65
N PRO A 227 -38.48 29.24 15.33
CA PRO A 227 -38.64 30.32 16.31
C PRO A 227 -39.50 29.92 17.51
N ASP A 228 -40.65 29.26 17.27
CA ASP A 228 -41.52 28.73 18.33
C ASP A 228 -40.81 27.70 19.24
N LYS A 229 -39.94 26.84 18.69
CA LYS A 229 -39.22 25.84 19.50
C LYS A 229 -38.12 26.48 20.34
N ILE A 230 -37.44 27.49 19.81
CA ILE A 230 -36.46 28.26 20.57
C ILE A 230 -37.15 29.04 21.69
N GLN A 231 -38.29 29.67 21.41
CA GLN A 231 -39.06 30.38 22.43
C GLN A 231 -39.66 29.45 23.49
N GLN A 232 -40.20 28.29 23.11
CA GLN A 232 -40.72 27.29 24.06
C GLN A 232 -39.63 26.72 24.97
N ARG A 233 -38.44 26.43 24.42
CA ARG A 233 -37.36 25.76 25.16
C ARG A 233 -36.48 26.71 25.95
N TYR A 234 -36.24 27.91 25.42
CA TYR A 234 -35.31 28.89 25.97
C TYR A 234 -35.97 30.21 26.34
N GLY A 235 -37.31 30.27 26.37
CA GLY A 235 -38.05 31.47 26.79
C GLY A 235 -37.85 31.86 28.26
N PHE A 236 -37.21 31.00 29.06
CA PHE A 236 -36.73 31.35 30.40
C PHE A 236 -35.46 32.23 30.36
N MET A 237 -34.76 32.28 29.23
CA MET A 237 -33.62 33.15 28.97
C MET A 237 -34.11 34.46 28.36
N GLU A 238 -33.44 35.58 28.62
CA GLU A 238 -33.79 36.84 27.97
C GLU A 238 -33.39 36.78 26.49
N ILE A 239 -34.40 36.76 25.62
CA ILE A 239 -34.21 36.72 24.17
C ILE A 239 -34.42 38.12 23.60
N ASP A 240 -33.31 38.75 23.20
CA ASP A 240 -33.33 40.02 22.50
C ASP A 240 -34.00 39.88 21.12
N GLU A 241 -34.73 40.90 20.69
CA GLU A 241 -35.41 40.98 19.39
C GLU A 241 -34.40 40.80 18.23
N THR A 242 -33.17 41.30 18.40
CA THR A 242 -32.08 41.10 17.42
C THR A 242 -31.68 39.63 17.29
N THR A 243 -31.79 38.86 18.38
CA THR A 243 -31.48 37.43 18.42
C THR A 243 -32.60 36.63 17.80
N MET A 244 -33.86 36.95 18.09
CA MET A 244 -35.02 36.33 17.44
C MET A 244 -35.05 36.57 15.92
N ARG A 245 -34.68 37.77 15.46
CA ARG A 245 -34.51 38.03 14.02
C ARG A 245 -33.42 37.17 13.41
N GLY A 246 -32.27 37.03 14.07
CA GLY A 246 -31.21 36.13 13.62
C GLY A 246 -31.68 34.67 13.54
N VAL A 247 -32.35 34.18 14.57
CA VAL A 247 -32.94 32.83 14.61
C VAL A 247 -33.88 32.60 13.43
N THR A 248 -34.75 33.58 13.15
CA THR A 248 -35.71 33.51 12.05
C THR A 248 -34.99 33.51 10.70
N ALA A 249 -33.96 34.34 10.53
CA ALA A 249 -33.15 34.35 9.31
C ALA A 249 -32.44 33.01 9.08
N THR A 250 -31.81 32.44 10.12
CA THR A 250 -31.20 31.11 10.03
C THR A 250 -32.22 30.04 9.65
N PHE A 251 -33.41 30.06 10.26
CA PHE A 251 -34.48 29.13 9.94
C PHE A 251 -34.92 29.24 8.48
N GLN A 252 -35.10 30.46 7.95
CA GLN A 252 -35.49 30.68 6.55
C GLN A 252 -34.46 30.13 5.56
N VAL A 253 -33.16 30.30 5.85
CA VAL A 253 -32.08 29.73 5.04
C VAL A 253 -32.11 28.21 5.08
N LEU A 254 -32.23 27.61 6.27
CA LEU A 254 -32.32 26.16 6.42
C LEU A 254 -33.58 25.57 5.74
N ASP A 255 -34.72 26.27 5.82
CA ASP A 255 -35.96 25.86 5.15
C ASP A 255 -35.82 25.91 3.62
N LYS A 256 -35.18 26.95 3.09
CA LYS A 256 -34.83 27.04 1.66
C LYS A 256 -33.92 25.89 1.23
N MET A 257 -32.81 25.66 1.95
CA MET A 257 -31.89 24.55 1.68
C MET A 257 -32.61 23.19 1.67
N TRP A 258 -33.52 22.97 2.62
CA TRP A 258 -34.30 21.74 2.69
C TRP A 258 -35.21 21.56 1.48
N ASN A 259 -35.88 22.63 1.04
CA ASN A 259 -36.74 22.61 -0.14
C ASN A 259 -35.92 22.35 -1.41
N ASP A 260 -34.74 22.97 -1.54
CA ASP A 260 -33.83 22.78 -2.67
C ASP A 260 -33.33 21.33 -2.75
N LEU A 261 -32.88 20.74 -1.63
CA LEU A 261 -32.46 19.33 -1.55
C LEU A 261 -33.58 18.36 -1.95
N ARG A 262 -34.82 18.66 -1.56
CA ARG A 262 -35.98 17.83 -1.87
C ARG A 262 -36.46 17.99 -3.32
N SER A 263 -36.21 19.15 -3.93
CA SER A 263 -36.46 19.39 -5.35
C SER A 263 -35.44 18.67 -6.24
N LEU A 264 -34.19 18.54 -5.77
CA LEU A 264 -33.11 17.87 -6.50
C LEU A 264 -33.30 16.33 -6.54
N HIS A 265 -33.97 15.76 -5.55
CA HIS A 265 -34.26 14.31 -5.45
C HIS A 265 -35.59 13.91 -6.10
N ARG A 266 -36.29 14.82 -6.79
CA ARG A 266 -37.59 14.58 -7.42
C ARG A 266 -37.48 14.68 -8.93
#